data_AF-A0A7C3K5C2-F1
#
_entry.id   AF-A0A7C3K5C2-F1
#
_cell.length_a   1.000
_cell.length_b   1.000
_cell.length_c   1.000
_cell.angle_alpha   90.00
_cell.angle_beta   90.00
_cell.angle_gamma   90.00
#
_symmetry.space_group_name_H-M   'P 1'
#
loop_
_entity.id
_entity.type
_entity.pdbx_description
1 polymer ?
#
loop_
_entity_poly.entity_id
_entity_poly.type
_entity_poly.pdbx_seq_one_letter_code
_entity_poly.pdbx_strand_id
1 'polypeptide(L)'
;MSDFVSWPVIQALANDVQSGKTTAAQQVEKSLKAIEQHQEYDAIIATTEERARERAKVIDAQVKNGENAGPLAGVPFIAKDNFLTFGSETTAASNILKGFEAPYQAT
;
A
#
# COMPACT_ATOMS: atom_id res chain seq x y z
N MET A 1 -12.86 -22.98 -4.93
CA MET A 1 -12.98 -21.80 -4.04
C MET A 1 -11.62 -21.15 -4.05
N SER A 2 -11.51 -19.90 -4.49
CA SER A 2 -10.23 -19.18 -4.49
C SER A 2 -9.74 -19.06 -3.04
N ASP A 3 -8.50 -19.47 -2.80
CA ASP A 3 -7.82 -19.27 -1.52
C ASP A 3 -7.59 -17.77 -1.34
N PHE A 4 -8.54 -17.07 -0.73
CA PHE A 4 -8.37 -15.66 -0.40
C PHE A 4 -7.18 -15.51 0.55
N VAL A 5 -6.30 -14.57 0.23
CA VAL A 5 -5.18 -14.22 1.09
C VAL A 5 -5.74 -13.80 2.46
N SER A 6 -5.49 -14.62 3.48
CA SER A 6 -5.83 -14.27 4.85
C SER A 6 -4.86 -13.22 5.36
N TRP A 7 -5.41 -12.11 5.84
CA TRP A 7 -4.68 -11.03 6.49
C TRP A 7 -4.98 -11.05 7.99
N PRO A 8 -3.97 -10.83 8.84
CA PRO A 8 -4.23 -10.61 10.27
C PRO A 8 -5.06 -9.33 10.45
N VAL A 9 -5.65 -9.17 11.63
CA VAL A 9 -6.27 -7.89 12.01
C VAL A 9 -5.23 -6.76 11.92
N ILE A 10 -5.66 -5.57 11.49
CA ILE A 10 -4.76 -4.43 11.18
C ILE A 10 -3.79 -4.14 12.33
N GLN A 11 -4.30 -4.10 13.56
CA GLN A 11 -3.47 -3.83 14.73
C GLN A 11 -2.38 -4.91 14.93
N ALA A 12 -2.70 -6.18 14.69
CA ALA A 12 -1.72 -7.26 14.80
C ALA A 12 -0.66 -7.16 13.71
N LEU A 13 -1.03 -6.77 12.49
CA LEU A 13 -0.07 -6.54 11.41
C LEU A 13 0.93 -5.42 11.78
N ALA A 14 0.43 -4.28 12.24
CA ALA A 14 1.27 -3.16 12.63
C ALA A 14 2.20 -3.53 13.80
N ASN A 15 1.69 -4.27 14.79
CA ASN A 15 2.50 -4.76 15.91
C ASN A 15 3.58 -5.76 15.45
N ASP A 16 3.25 -6.65 14.51
CA ASP A 16 4.22 -7.61 13.96
C ASP A 16 5.33 -6.89 13.19
N VAL A 17 5.03 -5.80 12.47
CA VAL A 17 6.03 -4.95 11.82
C VAL A 17 6.86 -4.20 12.87
N GLN A 18 6.22 -3.53 13.83
CA GLN A 18 6.91 -2.73 14.85
C GLN A 18 7.80 -3.57 15.78
N SER A 19 7.48 -4.85 15.98
CA SER A 19 8.31 -5.79 16.74
C SER A 19 9.40 -6.47 15.89
N GLY A 20 9.43 -6.25 14.58
CA GLY A 20 10.35 -6.90 13.65
C GLY A 20 10.05 -8.37 13.36
N LYS A 21 8.88 -8.89 13.76
CA LYS A 21 8.41 -10.24 13.43
C LYS A 21 8.13 -10.40 11.93
N THR A 22 7.74 -9.31 11.27
CA THR A 22 7.67 -9.18 9.81
C THR A 22 8.17 -7.79 9.41
N THR A 23 8.24 -7.50 8.11
CA THR A 23 8.69 -6.20 7.60
C THR A 23 7.62 -5.54 6.73
N ALA A 24 7.65 -4.22 6.64
CA ALA A 24 6.82 -3.46 5.71
C ALA A 24 7.10 -3.90 4.26
N ALA A 25 8.35 -4.20 3.92
CA ALA A 25 8.69 -4.69 2.58
C ALA A 25 8.00 -6.01 2.25
N GLN A 26 7.92 -6.95 3.21
CA GLN A 26 7.17 -8.20 3.03
C GLN A 26 5.68 -7.95 2.80
N GLN A 27 5.08 -6.96 3.47
CA GLN A 27 3.67 -6.62 3.28
C GLN A 27 3.40 -5.99 1.92
N VAL A 28 4.32 -5.16 1.41
CA VAL A 28 4.23 -4.62 0.06
C VAL A 28 4.28 -5.73 -0.98
N GLU A 29 5.27 -6.63 -0.93
CA GLU A 29 5.38 -7.72 -1.92
C GLU A 29 4.20 -8.70 -1.83
N LYS A 30 3.71 -9.00 -0.61
CA LYS A 30 2.50 -9.80 -0.43
C LYS A 30 1.28 -9.13 -1.07
N SER A 31 1.16 -7.81 -0.98
CA SER A 31 0.05 -7.05 -1.56
C SER A 31 0.12 -7.01 -3.08
N LEU A 32 1.29 -6.71 -3.65
CA LEU A 32 1.50 -6.69 -5.11
C LEU A 32 1.22 -8.06 -5.73
N LYS A 33 1.68 -9.14 -5.08
CA LYS A 33 1.36 -10.50 -5.50
C LYS A 33 -0.14 -10.79 -5.44
N ALA A 34 -0.85 -10.32 -4.41
CA ALA A 34 -2.29 -10.50 -4.33
C ALA A 34 -3.03 -9.75 -5.45
N ILE A 35 -2.56 -8.56 -5.84
CA ILE A 35 -3.10 -7.80 -6.99
C ILE A 35 -2.89 -8.59 -8.29
N GLU A 36 -1.68 -9.13 -8.51
CA GLU A 36 -1.36 -9.94 -9.68
C GLU A 36 -2.18 -11.23 -9.75
N GLN A 37 -2.35 -11.93 -8.63
CA GLN A 37 -3.10 -13.19 -8.56
C GLN A 37 -4.61 -13.04 -8.75
N HIS A 38 -5.13 -11.82 -8.56
CA HIS A 38 -6.56 -11.52 -8.56
C HIS A 38 -6.95 -10.47 -9.61
N GLN A 39 -6.21 -10.43 -10.73
CA GLN A 39 -6.49 -9.52 -11.85
C GLN A 39 -7.90 -9.70 -12.43
N GLU A 40 -8.52 -10.87 -12.25
CA GLU A 40 -9.88 -11.15 -12.72
C GLU A 40 -10.95 -10.21 -12.15
N TYR A 41 -10.68 -9.53 -11.03
CA TYR A 41 -11.62 -8.59 -10.43
C TYR A 41 -11.50 -7.17 -10.97
N ASP A 42 -10.41 -6.83 -11.68
CA ASP A 42 -10.14 -5.49 -12.19
C ASP A 42 -10.33 -4.38 -11.14
N ALA A 43 -9.94 -4.67 -9.89
CA ALA A 43 -10.22 -3.83 -8.74
C ALA A 43 -9.23 -2.66 -8.56
N ILE A 44 -8.08 -2.72 -9.22
CA ILE A 44 -6.97 -1.77 -9.05
C ILE A 44 -6.69 -1.10 -10.41
N ILE A 45 -6.96 0.20 -10.49
CA ILE A 45 -6.75 0.99 -11.72
C ILE A 45 -5.26 1.26 -11.97
N ALA A 46 -4.50 1.54 -10.92
CA ALA A 46 -3.07 1.82 -10.99
C ALA A 46 -2.37 1.39 -9.70
N THR A 47 -1.12 0.90 -9.84
CA THR A 47 -0.23 0.62 -8.71
C THR A 47 0.85 1.70 -8.62
N THR A 48 1.37 1.94 -7.41
CA THR A 48 2.54 2.82 -7.17
C THR A 48 3.67 2.00 -6.55
N GLU A 49 4.11 0.95 -7.25
CA GLU A 49 4.96 -0.10 -6.65
C GLU A 49 6.31 0.41 -6.14
N GLU A 50 7.01 1.22 -6.93
CA GLU A 50 8.31 1.77 -6.57
C GLU A 50 8.20 2.62 -5.31
N ARG A 51 7.23 3.54 -5.28
CA ARG A 51 6.92 4.37 -4.11
C ARG A 51 6.55 3.53 -2.89
N ALA A 52 5.78 2.46 -3.06
CA ALA A 52 5.42 1.55 -1.96
C ALA A 52 6.66 0.84 -1.39
N ARG A 53 7.54 0.33 -2.26
CA ARG A 53 8.81 -0.31 -1.87
C ARG A 53 9.76 0.66 -1.18
N GLU A 54 9.87 1.90 -1.65
CA GLU A 54 10.67 2.95 -1.01
C GLU A 54 10.14 3.29 0.38
N ARG A 55 8.84 3.49 0.52
CA ARG A 55 8.22 3.78 1.82
C ARG A 55 8.41 2.63 2.80
N ALA A 56 8.31 1.39 2.34
CA ALA A 56 8.58 0.21 3.15
C ALA A 56 10.02 0.19 3.69
N LYS A 57 11.02 0.50 2.86
CA LYS A 57 12.43 0.60 3.30
C LYS A 57 12.61 1.63 4.42
N VAL A 58 11.94 2.79 4.33
CA VAL A 58 11.98 3.83 5.37
C VAL A 58 11.39 3.31 6.67
N ILE A 59 10.21 2.68 6.63
CA ILE A 59 9.54 2.11 7.80
C ILE A 59 10.41 1.03 8.46
N ASP A 60 10.96 0.12 7.66
CA ASP A 60 11.80 -0.98 8.15
C ASP A 60 13.09 -0.45 8.81
N ALA A 61 13.66 0.63 8.27
CA ALA A 61 14.82 1.30 8.88
C ALA A 61 14.47 1.94 10.23
N GLN A 62 13.32 2.63 10.33
CA GLN A 62 12.84 3.21 11.59
C GLN A 62 12.64 2.12 12.66
N VAL A 63 11.96 1.03 12.31
CA VAL A 63 11.75 -0.11 13.23
C VAL A 63 13.09 -0.69 13.68
N LYS A 64 14.04 -0.91 12.76
CA LYS A 64 15.36 -1.45 13.09
C LYS A 64 16.14 -0.55 14.05
N ASN A 65 15.95 0.76 13.97
CA ASN A 65 16.59 1.73 14.87
C ASN A 65 15.87 1.86 16.23
N GLY A 66 14.79 1.11 16.46
CA GLY A 66 13.96 1.23 17.67
C GLY A 66 13.08 2.48 17.68
N GLU A 67 12.87 3.11 16.52
CA GLU A 67 12.00 4.27 16.37
C GLU A 67 10.52 3.84 16.23
N ASN A 68 9.61 4.72 16.63
CA ASN A 68 8.18 4.51 16.42
C ASN A 68 7.80 4.84 14.97
N ALA A 69 7.44 3.84 14.17
CA ALA A 69 7.05 4.00 12.77
C ALA A 69 5.54 4.34 12.60
N GLY A 70 4.82 4.50 13.71
CA GLY A 70 3.41 4.91 13.76
C GLY A 70 2.42 3.74 13.89
N PRO A 71 1.14 4.04 14.17
CA PRO A 71 0.13 3.03 14.50
C PRO A 71 -0.24 2.09 13.34
N LEU A 72 0.10 2.45 12.11
CA LEU A 72 -0.15 1.67 10.89
C LEU A 72 1.16 1.27 10.19
N ALA A 73 2.27 1.17 10.93
CA ALA A 73 3.56 0.78 10.38
C ALA A 73 3.45 -0.52 9.55
N GLY A 74 3.80 -0.42 8.26
CA GLY A 74 3.80 -1.53 7.32
C GLY A 74 2.43 -2.10 6.95
N VAL A 75 1.32 -1.48 7.36
CA VAL A 75 -0.03 -1.86 6.92
C VAL A 75 -0.25 -1.37 5.48
N PRO A 76 -0.45 -2.26 4.49
CA PRO A 76 -0.73 -1.84 3.13
C PRO A 76 -2.15 -1.29 3.00
N PHE A 77 -2.33 -0.31 2.13
CA PHE A 77 -3.65 0.23 1.78
C PHE A 77 -3.66 0.68 0.32
N ILE A 78 -4.87 0.83 -0.21
CA ILE A 78 -5.13 1.45 -1.51
C ILE A 78 -6.07 2.64 -1.29
N ALA A 79 -5.95 3.66 -2.14
CA ALA A 79 -6.88 4.78 -2.16
C ALA A 79 -7.84 4.61 -3.35
N LYS A 80 -9.09 5.03 -3.19
CA LYS A 80 -10.00 5.13 -4.32
C LYS A 80 -9.48 6.20 -5.28
N ASP A 81 -9.58 5.99 -6.59
CA ASP A 81 -9.06 6.89 -7.64
C ASP A 81 -9.74 8.27 -7.71
N ASN A 82 -10.59 8.61 -6.74
CA ASN A 82 -11.12 9.96 -6.54
C ASN A 82 -10.46 10.71 -5.36
N PHE A 83 -9.42 10.13 -4.75
CA PHE A 83 -8.54 10.82 -3.81
C PHE A 83 -7.28 11.26 -4.54
N LEU A 84 -6.81 12.47 -4.24
CA LEU A 84 -5.55 12.97 -4.77
C LEU A 84 -4.37 12.17 -4.19
N THR A 85 -3.68 11.45 -5.06
CA THR A 85 -2.54 10.59 -4.69
C THR A 85 -1.31 10.86 -5.53
N PHE A 86 -0.15 10.96 -4.89
CA PHE A 86 1.13 11.00 -5.61
C PHE A 86 1.54 9.61 -6.13
N GLY A 87 2.19 9.61 -7.30
CA GLY A 87 2.79 8.42 -7.91
C GLY A 87 1.90 7.73 -8.96
N SER A 88 0.69 8.22 -9.19
CA SER A 88 -0.20 7.80 -10.28
C SER A 88 -1.07 8.97 -10.74
N GLU A 89 -1.72 8.81 -11.90
CA GLU A 89 -2.85 9.67 -12.27
C GLU A 89 -3.97 9.55 -11.22
N THR A 90 -4.79 10.59 -11.08
CA THR A 90 -6.05 10.56 -10.30
C THR A 90 -7.20 10.85 -11.25
N THR A 91 -7.89 9.80 -11.72
CA THR A 91 -8.84 9.94 -12.85
C THR A 91 -10.30 9.97 -12.44
N ALA A 92 -10.61 9.69 -11.17
CA ALA A 92 -11.95 9.40 -10.69
C ALA A 92 -12.68 8.34 -11.54
N ALA A 93 -11.92 7.40 -12.12
CA ALA A 93 -12.36 6.43 -13.13
C ALA A 93 -13.10 7.07 -14.34
N SER A 94 -12.66 8.26 -14.77
CA SER A 94 -13.28 9.01 -15.87
C SER A 94 -12.25 9.54 -16.86
N ASN A 95 -12.55 9.39 -18.16
CA ASN A 95 -11.72 9.96 -19.23
C ASN A 95 -11.62 11.50 -19.18
N ILE A 96 -12.50 12.18 -18.45
CA ILE A 96 -12.43 13.64 -18.23
C ILE A 96 -11.13 14.03 -17.53
N LEU A 97 -10.63 13.18 -16.63
CA LEU A 97 -9.42 13.41 -15.83
C LEU A 97 -8.26 12.49 -16.26
N LYS A 98 -8.31 11.93 -17.47
CA LYS A 98 -7.19 11.14 -18.00
C LYS A 98 -5.92 12.01 -18.08
N GLY A 99 -4.81 11.54 -17.52
CA GLY A 99 -3.57 12.29 -17.43
C GLY A 99 -3.53 13.35 -16.31
N PHE A 100 -4.53 13.40 -15.43
CA PHE A 100 -4.53 14.35 -14.31
C PHE A 100 -3.55 13.89 -13.22
N GLU A 101 -2.46 14.64 -13.07
CA GLU A 101 -1.49 14.47 -11.98
C GLU A 101 -1.90 15.30 -10.76
N ALA A 102 -1.97 14.65 -9.59
CA ALA A 102 -2.37 15.31 -8.35
C ALA A 102 -1.34 16.39 -7.93
N PRO A 103 -1.75 17.67 -7.76
CA PRO A 103 -0.83 18.74 -7.37
C PRO A 103 -0.45 18.71 -5.89
N TYR A 104 -1.21 17.98 -5.07
CA TYR A 104 -0.94 17.75 -3.65
C TYR A 104 -1.58 16.44 -3.19
N GLN A 105 -1.21 15.96 -2.01
CA GLN A 105 -1.77 14.76 -1.40
C GLN A 105 -3.04 15.09 -0.61
N ALA A 106 -4.10 14.30 -0.77
CA ALA A 106 -5.29 14.42 0.08
C ALA A 106 -4.93 14.24 1.58
N THR A 107 -5.59 15.02 2.44
CA THR A 107 -5.43 14.97 3.91
C THR A 107 -6.00 13.70 4.53
#